data_AF-A0A955DRN8-F1
#
_entry.id   AF-A0A955DRN8-F1
#
_cell.length_a   1.000
_cell.length_b   1.000
_cell.length_c   1.000
_cell.angle_alpha   90.00
_cell.angle_beta   90.00
_cell.angle_gamma   90.00
#
_symmetry.space_group_name_H-M   'P 1'
#
loop_
_entity.id
_entity.type
_entity.pdbx_description
1 polymer ?
#
loop_
_entity_poly.entity_id
_entity_poly.type
_entity_poly.pdbx_seq_one_letter_code
_entity_poly.pdbx_strand_id
1 'polypeptide(L)'
;MKVTRRFTSEGKDAFDSVEWVKRSSRISNPDGSVVFEMEDAEVPATWSQLATDIMVSKYFRKAGVPQVDQDDRPRKDDDGRPVLGPERSARQVIHRLAGCWRWWG
;
A
#
# COMPACT_ATOMS: atom_id res chain seq x y z
N MET A 1 -25.55 -13.68 -12.33
CA MET A 1 -24.22 -14.24 -12.64
C MET A 1 -23.68 -14.93 -11.38
N LYS A 2 -23.42 -16.24 -11.42
CA LYS A 2 -22.75 -16.95 -10.30
C LYS A 2 -21.26 -17.04 -10.62
N VAL A 3 -20.41 -16.41 -9.83
CA VAL A 3 -18.95 -16.49 -9.95
C VAL A 3 -18.44 -17.49 -8.92
N THR A 4 -17.81 -18.57 -9.38
CA THR A 4 -17.19 -19.55 -8.47
C THR A 4 -15.92 -18.96 -7.87
N ARG A 5 -15.89 -18.83 -6.53
CA ARG A 5 -14.73 -18.35 -5.79
C ARG A 5 -13.63 -19.43 -5.79
N ARG A 6 -12.38 -19.02 -5.98
CA ARG A 6 -11.19 -19.91 -5.97
C ARG A 6 -10.20 -19.56 -4.86
N PHE A 7 -9.91 -18.26 -4.72
CA PHE A 7 -8.92 -17.74 -3.76
C PHE A 7 -9.54 -16.84 -2.69
N THR A 8 -10.88 -16.74 -2.65
CA THR A 8 -11.60 -15.90 -1.69
C THR A 8 -12.72 -16.71 -1.04
N SER A 9 -13.11 -16.31 0.16
CA SER A 9 -14.28 -16.86 0.86
C SER A 9 -15.38 -15.81 0.92
N GLU A 10 -16.63 -16.26 0.95
CA GLU A 10 -17.76 -15.36 1.13
C GLU A 10 -17.71 -14.69 2.51
N GLY A 11 -18.00 -13.39 2.56
CA GLY A 11 -18.02 -12.61 3.81
C GLY A 11 -16.66 -12.33 4.45
N LYS A 12 -15.54 -12.72 3.81
CA LYS A 12 -14.19 -12.40 4.29
C LYS A 12 -13.53 -11.39 3.37
N ASP A 13 -12.80 -10.45 3.95
CA ASP A 13 -11.94 -9.58 3.15
C ASP A 13 -10.82 -10.43 2.53
N ALA A 14 -10.52 -10.19 1.25
CA ALA A 14 -9.44 -10.90 0.55
C ALA A 14 -8.09 -10.64 1.23
N PHE A 15 -7.93 -9.45 1.81
CA PHE A 15 -6.73 -9.01 2.50
C PHE A 15 -6.44 -9.74 3.81
N ASP A 16 -7.47 -10.35 4.44
CA ASP A 16 -7.34 -11.14 5.67
C ASP A 16 -6.71 -12.52 5.42
N SER A 17 -6.65 -12.96 4.15
CA SER A 17 -6.04 -14.25 3.77
C SER A 17 -4.51 -14.20 3.64
N VAL A 18 -3.92 -13.02 3.80
CA VAL A 18 -2.49 -12.77 3.64
C VAL A 18 -1.93 -12.28 4.97
N GLU A 19 -0.74 -12.74 5.32
CA GLU A 19 0.02 -12.21 6.46
C GLU A 19 0.81 -10.96 6.02
N TRP A 20 0.77 -9.90 6.81
CA TRP A 20 1.36 -8.60 6.48
C TRP A 20 2.40 -8.19 7.52
N VAL A 21 3.47 -7.57 7.04
CA VAL A 21 4.58 -7.10 7.87
C VAL A 21 4.97 -5.69 7.44
N LYS A 22 5.49 -4.92 8.40
CA LYS A 22 6.11 -3.63 8.13
C LYS A 22 7.60 -3.83 7.85
N ARG A 23 8.09 -3.20 6.78
CA ARG A 23 9.51 -3.20 6.43
C ARG A 23 9.94 -1.82 5.97
N SER A 24 11.20 -1.49 6.25
CA SER A 24 11.82 -0.28 5.73
C SER A 24 12.43 -0.53 4.36
N SER A 25 12.29 0.44 3.46
CA SER A 25 12.96 0.46 2.16
C SER A 25 13.88 1.66 2.10
N ARG A 26 15.16 1.42 1.81
CA ARG A 26 16.19 2.46 1.73
C ARG A 26 17.03 2.25 0.48
N ILE A 27 17.04 3.25 -0.39
CA ILE A 27 17.86 3.30 -1.60
C ILE A 27 18.97 4.31 -1.36
N SER A 28 20.22 3.85 -1.49
CA SER A 28 21.41 4.69 -1.26
C SER A 28 22.29 4.76 -2.51
N ASN A 29 23.02 5.85 -2.65
CA ASN A 29 24.07 6.03 -3.65
C ASN A 29 25.34 5.25 -3.26
N PRO A 30 26.28 5.01 -4.18
CA PRO A 30 27.57 4.38 -3.88
C PRO A 30 28.40 5.13 -2.83
N ASP A 31 28.21 6.45 -2.70
CA ASP A 31 28.86 7.28 -1.68
C ASP A 31 28.20 7.19 -0.29
N GLY A 32 27.14 6.39 -0.16
CA GLY A 32 26.40 6.17 1.08
C GLY A 32 25.27 7.18 1.35
N SER A 33 25.09 8.19 0.49
CA SER A 33 23.98 9.15 0.62
C SER A 33 22.64 8.50 0.31
N VAL A 34 21.58 8.92 1.01
CA VAL A 34 20.22 8.36 0.85
C VAL A 34 19.53 9.03 -0.33
N VAL A 35 19.14 8.22 -1.32
CA VAL A 35 18.33 8.67 -2.46
C VAL A 35 16.85 8.68 -2.10
N PHE A 36 16.42 7.66 -1.36
CA PHE A 36 15.04 7.48 -0.96
C PHE A 36 14.96 6.58 0.27
N GLU A 37 14.09 6.93 1.20
CA GLU A 37 13.82 6.11 2.38
C GLU A 37 12.34 6.17 2.70
N MET A 38 11.77 5.02 3.02
CA MET A 38 10.44 4.88 3.57
C MET A 38 10.45 3.81 4.65
N GLU A 39 10.11 4.24 5.85
CA GLU A 39 9.90 3.36 6.98
C GLU A 39 8.45 2.88 7.03
N ASP A 40 8.28 1.70 7.63
CA ASP A 40 6.99 1.08 7.91
C ASP A 40 6.11 0.82 6.67
N ALA A 41 6.71 0.48 5.54
CA ALA A 41 5.95 0.03 4.38
C ALA A 41 5.31 -1.34 4.67
N GLU A 42 3.99 -1.40 4.62
CA GLU A 42 3.24 -2.62 4.86
C GLU A 42 3.16 -3.46 3.58
N VAL A 43 3.70 -4.68 3.64
CA VAL A 43 3.79 -5.62 2.52
C VAL A 43 3.49 -7.05 2.98
N PRO A 44 3.17 -7.98 2.06
CA PRO A 44 3.04 -9.39 2.41
C PRO A 44 4.31 -9.96 3.04
N ALA A 45 4.15 -10.75 4.10
CA ALA A 45 5.26 -11.39 4.83
C ALA A 45 6.17 -12.23 3.93
N THR A 46 5.60 -12.84 2.90
CA THR A 46 6.29 -13.74 1.96
C THR A 46 7.18 -13.02 0.94
N TRP A 47 7.07 -11.70 0.80
CA TRP A 47 7.90 -10.96 -0.14
C TRP A 47 9.35 -10.91 0.33
N SER A 48 10.28 -10.81 -0.61
CA SER A 48 11.68 -10.50 -0.31
C SER A 48 11.87 -9.00 -0.04
N GLN A 49 13.02 -8.62 0.53
CA GLN A 49 13.38 -7.21 0.65
C GLN A 49 13.41 -6.53 -0.73
N LEU A 50 13.99 -7.18 -1.74
CA LEU A 50 14.01 -6.66 -3.11
C LEU A 50 12.60 -6.39 -3.67
N ALA A 51 11.64 -7.30 -3.43
CA ALA A 51 10.25 -7.08 -3.84
C ALA A 51 9.60 -5.90 -3.10
N THR A 52 9.95 -5.73 -1.81
CA THR A 52 9.54 -4.57 -1.00
C THR A 52 10.10 -3.28 -1.60
N ASP A 53 11.39 -3.24 -1.92
CA ASP A 53 12.05 -2.06 -2.47
C ASP A 53 11.51 -1.68 -3.85
N ILE A 54 11.24 -2.68 -4.72
CA ILE A 54 10.61 -2.44 -6.02
C ILE A 54 9.18 -1.89 -5.83
N MET A 55 8.39 -2.48 -4.94
CA MET A 55 7.02 -2.02 -4.67
C MET A 55 7.01 -0.56 -4.25
N VAL A 56 7.82 -0.22 -3.24
CA VAL A 56 7.86 1.14 -2.70
C VAL A 56 8.43 2.14 -3.72
N SER A 57 9.53 1.81 -4.40
CA SER A 57 10.21 2.77 -5.28
C SER A 57 9.53 3.00 -6.62
N LYS A 58 8.74 2.03 -7.12
CA LYS A 58 8.12 2.08 -8.45
C LYS A 58 6.61 2.25 -8.42
N TYR A 59 5.91 1.71 -7.43
CA TYR A 59 4.45 1.59 -7.47
C TYR A 59 3.72 2.44 -6.43
N PHE A 60 4.34 2.71 -5.28
CA PHE A 60 3.73 3.60 -4.29
C PHE A 60 3.65 5.02 -4.86
N ARG A 61 2.46 5.60 -4.79
CA ARG A 61 2.28 7.03 -5.02
C ARG A 61 3.03 7.81 -3.95
N LYS A 62 3.81 8.80 -4.37
CA LYS A 62 4.63 9.63 -3.46
C LYS A 62 3.83 10.75 -2.76
N ALA A 63 2.68 11.12 -3.29
CA ALA A 63 1.82 12.17 -2.77
C ALA A 63 0.38 12.01 -3.26
N GLY A 64 -0.53 12.81 -2.70
CA GLY A 64 -1.92 12.92 -3.17
C GLY A 64 -2.85 11.80 -2.69
N VAL A 65 -2.41 10.96 -1.76
CA VAL A 65 -3.24 9.91 -1.17
C VAL A 65 -3.76 10.38 0.20
N PRO A 66 -5.07 10.39 0.45
CA PRO A 66 -5.62 10.69 1.77
C PRO A 66 -5.03 9.77 2.83
N GLN A 67 -4.54 10.37 3.90
CA GLN A 67 -3.95 9.65 5.02
C GLN A 67 -5.04 9.27 6.03
N VAL A 68 -4.82 8.16 6.72
CA VAL A 68 -5.68 7.68 7.80
C VAL A 68 -4.92 7.66 9.12
N ASP A 69 -5.65 7.64 10.24
CA ASP A 69 -5.11 7.39 11.57
C ASP A 69 -4.98 5.88 11.85
N GLN A 70 -4.69 5.52 13.10
CA GLN A 70 -4.52 4.13 13.52
C GLN A 70 -5.84 3.33 13.53
N ASP A 71 -6.99 4.01 13.54
CA ASP A 71 -8.33 3.43 13.51
C ASP A 71 -8.94 3.45 12.10
N ASP A 72 -8.11 3.60 11.06
CA ASP A 72 -8.50 3.73 9.65
C ASP A 72 -9.42 4.92 9.35
N ARG A 73 -9.42 5.96 10.21
CA ARG A 73 -10.25 7.15 9.99
C ARG A 73 -9.47 8.20 9.20
N PRO A 74 -10.10 8.91 8.25
CA PRO A 74 -9.42 9.95 7.47
C PRO A 74 -8.83 11.04 8.37
N ARG A 75 -7.51 11.27 8.24
CA ARG A 75 -6.84 12.40 8.88
C ARG A 75 -7.24 13.69 8.18
N LYS A 76 -7.56 14.70 8.97
CA LYS A 76 -7.89 16.05 8.51
C LYS A 76 -6.92 17.08 9.08
N ASP A 77 -6.69 18.15 8.33
CA ASP A 77 -5.99 19.34 8.81
C ASP A 77 -6.92 20.24 9.63
N ASP A 78 -6.39 21.36 10.13
CA ASP A 78 -7.13 22.33 10.97
C ASP A 78 -8.35 22.94 10.23
N ASP A 79 -8.30 22.98 8.90
CA ASP A 79 -9.38 23.45 8.03
C ASP A 79 -10.41 22.35 7.67
N GLY A 80 -10.23 21.14 8.21
CA GLY A 80 -11.11 19.98 7.98
C GLY A 80 -10.91 19.29 6.62
N ARG A 81 -9.86 19.63 5.87
CA ARG A 81 -9.51 19.01 4.59
C ARG A 81 -8.69 17.75 4.82
N PRO A 82 -8.77 16.73 3.94
CA PRO A 82 -8.00 15.51 4.11
C PRO A 82 -6.50 15.79 3.98
N VAL A 83 -5.72 15.29 4.95
CA VAL A 83 -4.26 15.31 4.86
C VAL A 83 -3.83 14.35 3.76
N LEU A 84 -3.04 14.83 2.81
CA LEU A 84 -2.54 14.02 1.70
C LEU A 84 -1.08 13.64 1.93
N GLY A 85 -0.69 12.46 1.44
CA GLY A 85 0.65 11.92 1.58
C GLY A 85 0.92 10.76 0.61
N PRO A 86 1.98 9.98 0.84
CA PRO A 86 2.29 8.81 0.04
C PRO A 86 1.37 7.62 0.36
N GLU A 87 1.38 6.61 -0.51
CA GLU A 87 0.97 5.25 -0.13
C GLU A 87 2.01 4.66 0.83
N ARG A 88 1.56 3.88 1.81
CA ARG A 88 2.42 3.19 2.80
C ARG A 88 2.12 1.70 2.90
N SER A 89 1.14 1.18 2.15
CA SER A 89 0.79 -0.22 2.12
C SER A 89 0.58 -0.72 0.70
N ALA A 90 1.08 -1.92 0.39
CA ALA A 90 0.81 -2.56 -0.90
C ALA A 90 -0.68 -2.86 -1.08
N ARG A 91 -1.48 -2.93 0.00
CA ARG A 91 -2.95 -3.00 -0.08
C ARG A 91 -3.53 -1.83 -0.86
N GLN A 92 -3.01 -0.62 -0.66
CA GLN A 92 -3.49 0.60 -1.33
C GLN A 92 -3.26 0.52 -2.84
N VAL A 93 -2.08 0.04 -3.26
CA VAL A 93 -1.76 -0.18 -4.67
C VAL A 93 -2.69 -1.23 -5.28
N ILE A 94 -2.84 -2.39 -4.63
CA ILE A 94 -3.67 -3.50 -5.11
C ILE A 94 -5.12 -3.07 -5.23
N HIS A 95 -5.67 -2.43 -4.20
CA HIS A 95 -7.05 -1.95 -4.18
C HIS A 95 -7.30 -0.91 -5.28
N ARG A 96 -6.35 0.00 -5.52
CA ARG A 96 -6.41 0.99 -6.60
C ARG A 96 -6.43 0.34 -7.98
N LEU A 97 -5.57 -0.67 -8.23
CA LEU A 97 -5.53 -1.39 -9.50
C LEU A 97 -6.83 -2.16 -9.74
N ALA A 98 -7.29 -2.91 -8.74
CA ALA A 98 -8.55 -3.65 -8.81
C ALA A 98 -9.76 -2.72 -9.03
N GLY A 99 -9.80 -1.58 -8.35
CA GLY A 99 -10.83 -0.56 -8.53
C GLY A 99 -10.84 0.04 -9.93
N CYS A 100 -9.65 0.33 -10.49
CA CYS A 100 -9.51 0.81 -11.87
C CYS A 100 -10.09 -0.20 -12.87
N TRP A 101 -9.73 -1.48 -12.76
CA TRP A 101 -10.25 -2.53 -13.63
C TRP A 101 -11.76 -2.72 -13.50
N ARG A 102 -12.31 -2.63 -12.28
CA ARG A 102 -13.75 -2.69 -12.06
C ARG A 102 -14.49 -1.54 -12.76
N TRP A 103 -13.89 -0.34 -12.81
CA TRP A 103 -14.53 0.84 -13.37
C TRP A 103 -14.46 0.88 -14.90
N TRP A 104 -13.36 0.43 -15.49
CA TRP A 104 -13.16 0.44 -16.95
C TRP A 104 -13.58 -0.84 -17.66
N GLY A 105 -13.72 -1.96 -16.93
CA GLY A 105 -14.05 -3.27 -17.47
C GLY A 105 -15.52 -3.47 -17.84
#